data_AF-A0A964V8Z9-F1
#
_entry.id   AF-A0A964V8Z9-F1
#
_cell.length_a   1.000
_cell.length_b   1.000
_cell.length_c   1.000
_cell.angle_alpha   90.00
_cell.angle_beta   90.00
_cell.angle_gamma   90.00
#
_symmetry.space_group_name_H-M   'P 1'
#
loop_
_entity.id
_entity.type
_entity.pdbx_description
1 polymer ?
#
loop_
_entity_poly.entity_id
_entity_poly.type
_entity_poly.pdbx_seq_one_letter_code
_entity_poly.pdbx_strand_id
1 'polypeptide(L)'
;MTEAEEEAGQDVGARSGVDASDAGVRPRSVEAPDGSWEVRVAGVTRSGSGQDAGAPLLLLSFARVGEPEASVREALTVGSSLEAIPDDDLAELFARSRSAQSISVPLPPAPSG
;
A
#
# COMPACT_ATOMS: atom_id res chain seq x y z
N MET A 1 -34.30 44.52 2.43
CA MET A 1 -32.89 44.78 2.79
C MET A 1 -32.55 43.75 3.85
N THR A 2 -32.15 42.55 3.40
CA THR A 2 -30.75 42.02 3.33
C THR A 2 -30.25 41.68 4.74
N GLU A 3 -29.76 40.50 5.12
CA GLU A 3 -29.33 39.23 4.51
C GLU A 3 -29.43 38.18 5.65
N ALA A 4 -30.03 36.99 5.49
CA ALA A 4 -29.40 35.75 5.03
C ALA A 4 -28.06 35.44 5.73
N GLU A 5 -28.09 34.73 6.86
CA GLU A 5 -26.94 33.98 7.38
C GLU A 5 -27.24 32.49 7.26
N GLU A 6 -26.81 31.97 6.12
CA GLU A 6 -26.63 30.58 5.74
C GLU A 6 -25.14 30.28 5.96
N GLU A 7 -24.78 29.35 6.85
CA GLU A 7 -23.52 28.58 6.79
C GLU A 7 -23.80 27.21 7.44
N ALA A 8 -24.19 26.19 6.67
CA ALA A 8 -23.33 25.34 5.83
C ALA A 8 -22.37 24.49 6.68
N GLY A 9 -22.73 23.21 6.82
CA GLY A 9 -21.96 22.21 7.56
C GLY A 9 -20.61 21.90 6.90
N GLN A 10 -19.59 21.73 7.72
CA GLN A 10 -18.28 21.26 7.26
C GLN A 10 -18.17 19.76 7.52
N ASP A 11 -18.66 19.02 6.53
CA ASP A 11 -18.36 17.63 6.22
C ASP A 11 -16.84 17.43 6.25
N VAL A 12 -16.33 16.75 7.29
CA VAL A 12 -14.93 16.34 7.37
C VAL A 12 -14.77 15.12 6.46
N GLY A 13 -14.84 15.38 5.15
CA GLY A 13 -14.63 14.39 4.12
C GLY A 13 -13.25 13.77 4.29
N ALA A 14 -13.23 12.54 4.79
CA ALA A 14 -12.13 11.60 4.66
C ALA A 14 -11.92 11.32 3.17
N ARG A 15 -11.29 12.25 2.47
CA ARG A 15 -10.91 12.10 1.06
C ARG A 15 -9.39 12.07 0.97
N SER A 16 -8.82 10.98 1.49
CA SER A 16 -7.50 10.52 1.05
C SER A 16 -7.65 9.16 0.37
N GLY A 17 -8.59 9.11 -0.58
CA GLY A 17 -8.45 8.22 -1.72
C GLY A 17 -7.54 8.93 -2.70
N VAL A 18 -6.23 8.97 -2.42
CA VAL A 18 -5.29 9.13 -3.53
C VAL A 18 -5.42 7.82 -4.29
N ASP A 19 -5.92 7.93 -5.50
CA ASP A 19 -5.99 6.82 -6.42
C ASP A 19 -4.54 6.35 -6.62
N ALA A 20 -4.16 5.26 -5.94
CA ALA A 20 -2.81 4.68 -6.06
C ALA A 20 -2.55 4.14 -7.49
N SER A 21 -3.54 4.26 -8.38
CA SER A 21 -3.43 4.04 -9.82
C SER A 21 -2.98 5.28 -10.60
N ASP A 22 -2.39 6.31 -9.96
CA ASP A 22 -1.70 7.42 -10.66
C ASP A 22 -0.42 6.94 -11.39
N ALA A 23 -0.63 6.10 -12.40
CA ALA A 23 -0.28 6.19 -13.82
C ALA A 23 1.10 6.69 -14.27
N GLY A 24 1.99 7.14 -13.38
CA GLY A 24 3.29 7.71 -13.72
C GLY A 24 4.50 6.93 -13.19
N VAL A 25 4.34 6.12 -12.14
CA VAL A 25 5.45 5.41 -11.52
C VAL A 25 5.77 4.16 -12.33
N ARG A 26 6.98 4.10 -12.90
CA ARG A 26 7.43 2.92 -13.64
C ARG A 26 7.68 1.78 -12.66
N PRO A 27 7.17 0.57 -12.94
CA PRO A 27 7.55 -0.59 -12.17
C PRO A 27 9.07 -0.82 -12.23
N ARG A 28 9.63 -1.32 -11.13
CA ARG A 28 11.03 -1.76 -11.04
C ARG A 28 11.10 -3.27 -10.96
N SER A 29 12.22 -3.85 -11.39
CA SER A 29 12.45 -5.29 -11.29
C SER A 29 13.35 -5.62 -10.12
N VAL A 30 13.09 -6.76 -9.48
CA VAL A 30 13.95 -7.34 -8.45
C VAL A 30 14.17 -8.82 -8.78
N GLU A 31 15.42 -9.26 -8.68
CA GLU A 31 15.80 -10.66 -8.88
C GLU A 31 15.79 -11.40 -7.54
N ALA A 32 15.15 -12.56 -7.50
CA ALA A 32 15.05 -13.38 -6.31
C ALA A 32 15.31 -14.87 -6.64
N PRO A 33 15.59 -15.73 -5.63
CA PRO A 33 15.85 -17.15 -5.87
C PRO A 33 14.69 -17.89 -6.55
N ASP A 34 13.45 -17.41 -6.40
CA ASP A 34 12.24 -17.99 -6.99
C ASP A 34 11.85 -17.37 -8.36
N GLY A 35 12.61 -16.38 -8.84
CA GLY A 35 12.48 -15.79 -10.18
C GLY A 35 12.58 -14.27 -10.20
N SER A 36 12.24 -13.68 -11.35
CA SER A 36 12.16 -12.23 -11.52
C SER A 36 10.80 -11.70 -11.09
N TRP A 37 10.82 -10.61 -10.34
CA TRP A 37 9.64 -9.95 -9.79
C TRP A 37 9.59 -8.49 -10.22
N GLU A 38 8.38 -7.98 -10.31
CA GLU A 38 8.06 -6.59 -10.58
C GLU A 38 7.51 -5.93 -9.31
N VAL A 39 8.08 -4.78 -8.95
CA VAL A 39 7.69 -3.95 -7.82
C VAL A 39 6.90 -2.75 -8.29
N ARG A 40 5.77 -2.52 -7.65
CA ARG A 40 4.92 -1.35 -7.84
C ARG A 40 4.57 -0.71 -6.51
N VAL A 41 4.28 0.60 -6.55
CA VAL A 41 3.62 1.26 -5.43
C VAL A 41 2.14 0.91 -5.49
N ALA A 42 1.66 0.15 -4.52
CA ALA A 42 0.24 -0.19 -4.37
C ALA A 42 -0.53 0.86 -3.55
N GLY A 43 0.18 1.67 -2.76
CA GLY A 43 -0.42 2.76 -2.00
C GLY A 43 0.60 3.59 -1.24
N VAL A 44 0.15 4.76 -0.80
CA VAL A 44 0.91 5.67 0.05
C VAL A 44 0.06 5.99 1.27
N THR A 45 0.65 5.85 2.45
CA THR A 45 0.03 6.24 3.71
C THR A 45 1.01 7.06 4.54
N ARG A 46 0.59 7.55 5.70
CA ARG A 46 1.48 8.22 6.67
C ARG A 46 1.29 7.58 8.03
N SER A 47 2.39 7.29 8.70
CA SER A 47 2.35 6.97 10.13
C SER A 47 2.28 8.26 10.91
N GLY A 48 1.32 8.43 11.83
CA GLY A 48 1.25 9.62 12.69
C GLY A 48 -0.06 9.71 13.47
N SER A 49 -0.07 10.49 14.55
CA SER A 49 -1.29 10.94 15.22
C SER A 49 -1.52 12.42 14.93
N GLY A 50 -2.71 12.99 15.16
CA GLY A 50 -3.07 14.33 14.66
C GLY A 50 -2.15 15.52 14.99
N GLN A 51 -1.16 15.34 15.86
CA GLN A 51 -0.15 16.35 16.22
C GLN A 51 1.27 16.05 15.67
N ASP A 52 1.50 14.89 15.05
CA ASP A 52 2.74 14.50 14.39
C ASP A 52 2.43 13.97 12.99
N ALA A 53 2.83 14.70 11.96
CA ALA A 53 2.56 14.32 10.57
C ALA A 53 3.29 13.01 10.16
N GLY A 54 4.26 12.60 10.98
CA GLY A 54 5.14 11.44 10.86
C GLY A 54 5.64 11.13 9.45
N ALA A 55 6.21 9.94 9.26
CA ALA A 55 6.89 9.60 8.02
C ALA A 55 5.92 9.05 6.96
N PRO A 56 6.09 9.41 5.67
CA PRO A 56 5.36 8.76 4.60
C PRO A 56 5.78 7.29 4.51
N LEU A 57 4.78 6.43 4.36
CA LEU A 57 4.92 5.00 4.19
C LEU A 57 4.42 4.60 2.80
N LEU A 58 5.22 3.80 2.11
CA LEU A 58 4.88 3.19 0.84
C LEU A 58 4.46 1.74 1.07
N LEU A 59 3.29 1.38 0.56
CA LEU A 59 2.90 0.00 0.37
C LEU A 59 3.41 -0.45 -0.99
N LEU A 60 4.36 -1.38 -0.98
CA LEU A 60 4.91 -1.98 -2.18
C LEU A 60 4.23 -3.33 -2.44
N SER A 61 3.83 -3.56 -3.68
CA SER A 61 3.40 -4.88 -4.16
C SER A 61 4.46 -5.48 -5.07
N PHE A 62 4.75 -6.76 -4.85
CA PHE A 62 5.68 -7.55 -5.63
C PHE A 62 4.87 -8.61 -6.36
N ALA A 63 4.89 -8.58 -7.68
CA ALA A 63 4.24 -9.59 -8.51
C ALA A 63 5.25 -10.27 -9.44
N ARG A 64 5.05 -11.54 -9.74
CA ARG A 64 5.95 -12.27 -10.64
C ARG A 64 5.84 -11.70 -12.05
N VAL A 65 6.98 -11.55 -12.74
CA VAL A 65 6.97 -11.05 -14.13
C VAL A 65 6.14 -11.97 -15.01
N GLY A 66 5.14 -11.41 -15.71
CA GLY A 66 4.19 -12.15 -16.55
C GLY A 66 2.95 -12.67 -15.81
N GLU A 67 2.91 -12.57 -14.48
CA GLU A 67 1.79 -13.04 -13.65
C GLU A 67 1.37 -11.99 -12.60
N PRO A 68 0.93 -10.78 -13.01
CA PRO A 68 0.66 -9.68 -12.09
C PRO A 68 -0.44 -9.94 -11.06
N GLU A 69 -1.35 -10.89 -11.33
CA GLU A 69 -2.53 -11.17 -10.49
C GLU A 69 -2.39 -12.44 -9.62
N ALA A 70 -1.44 -13.34 -9.92
CA ALA A 70 -1.44 -14.69 -9.36
C ALA A 70 -0.64 -14.83 -8.05
N SER A 71 0.35 -13.98 -7.83
CA SER A 71 1.23 -14.05 -6.67
C SER A 71 1.67 -12.65 -6.28
N VAL A 72 0.98 -12.08 -5.30
CA VAL A 72 1.31 -10.76 -4.76
C VAL A 72 1.90 -10.93 -3.37
N ARG A 73 3.13 -10.46 -3.20
CA ARG A 73 3.71 -10.21 -1.88
C ARG A 73 3.65 -8.72 -1.60
N GLU A 74 3.56 -8.35 -0.33
CA GLU A 74 3.46 -6.95 0.06
C GLU A 74 4.48 -6.61 1.15
N ALA A 75 5.04 -5.41 1.05
CA ALA A 75 5.90 -4.84 2.09
C ALA A 75 5.59 -3.37 2.31
N LEU A 76 5.76 -2.92 3.56
CA LEU A 76 5.72 -1.51 3.93
C LEU A 76 7.14 -1.00 4.12
N THR A 77 7.41 0.18 3.58
CA THR A 77 8.68 0.88 3.80
C THR A 77 8.45 2.37 4.00
N VAL A 78 9.40 3.04 4.64
CA VAL A 78 9.39 4.50 4.78
C VAL A 78 9.96 5.12 3.49
N GLY A 79 9.27 6.12 2.94
CA GLY A 79 9.75 6.80 1.75
C GLY A 79 8.69 7.59 1.02
N SER A 80 9.12 8.37 0.04
CA SER A 80 8.23 9.19 -0.80
C SER A 80 8.00 8.60 -2.19
N SER A 81 8.93 7.79 -2.72
CA SER A 81 8.80 7.18 -4.05
C SER A 81 9.59 5.88 -4.18
N LEU A 82 9.26 5.07 -5.18
CA LEU A 82 9.92 3.78 -5.47
C LEU A 82 11.32 3.96 -6.08
N GLU A 83 11.55 5.04 -6.81
CA GLU A 83 12.83 5.38 -7.45
C GLU A 83 13.90 5.76 -6.43
N ALA A 84 13.49 6.27 -5.26
CA ALA A 84 14.39 6.64 -4.19
C ALA A 84 14.89 5.44 -3.37
N ILE A 85 14.29 4.25 -3.54
CA ILE A 85 14.65 3.05 -2.80
C ILE A 85 15.85 2.38 -3.51
N PRO A 86 16.97 2.11 -2.80
CA PRO A 86 18.09 1.35 -3.35
C PRO A 86 17.67 -0.06 -3.80
N ASP A 87 18.34 -0.61 -4.82
CA ASP A 87 18.05 -1.98 -5.29
C ASP A 87 18.30 -3.04 -4.21
N ASP A 88 19.35 -2.86 -3.38
CA ASP A 88 19.64 -3.73 -2.25
C ASP A 88 18.49 -3.73 -1.23
N ASP A 89 17.94 -2.55 -0.92
CA ASP A 89 16.78 -2.41 -0.03
C ASP A 89 15.52 -3.04 -0.63
N LEU A 90 15.33 -2.97 -1.96
CA LEU A 90 14.21 -3.64 -2.64
C LEU A 90 14.31 -5.17 -2.52
N ALA A 91 15.52 -5.72 -2.64
CA ALA A 91 15.76 -7.14 -2.43
C ALA A 91 15.51 -7.55 -0.97
N GLU A 92 15.94 -6.75 0.00
CA GLU A 92 15.64 -6.98 1.41
C GLU A 92 14.14 -6.89 1.72
N LEU A 93 13.44 -5.89 1.17
CA LEU A 93 12.00 -5.73 1.32
C LEU A 93 11.24 -6.90 0.71
N PHE A 94 11.66 -7.40 -0.46
CA PHE A 94 11.11 -8.61 -1.05
C PHE A 94 11.32 -9.82 -0.12
N ALA A 95 12.53 -10.01 0.41
CA ALA A 95 12.82 -11.12 1.31
C ALA A 95 11.98 -11.09 2.61
N ARG A 96 11.64 -9.88 3.08
CA ARG A 96 10.80 -9.65 4.27
C ARG A 96 9.29 -9.64 3.97
N SER A 97 8.91 -9.50 2.70
CA SER A 97 7.52 -9.42 2.28
C SER A 97 6.78 -10.71 2.64
N ARG A 98 5.56 -10.57 3.14
CA ARG A 98 4.71 -11.72 3.45
C ARG A 98 3.91 -12.07 2.20
N SER A 99 3.86 -13.36 1.86
CA SER A 99 2.91 -13.86 0.86
C SER A 99 1.50 -13.64 1.40
N ALA A 100 0.64 -12.93 0.64
CA ALA A 100 -0.71 -12.58 1.08
C ALA A 100 -1.61 -13.82 1.34
N GLN A 101 -1.19 -15.03 0.94
CA GLN A 101 -2.00 -16.25 0.98
C GLN A 101 -1.99 -17.03 2.32
N SER A 102 -1.43 -16.51 3.41
CA SER A 102 -1.36 -17.26 4.68
C SER A 102 -2.18 -16.65 5.82
N ILE A 103 -3.45 -16.35 5.56
CA ILE A 103 -4.45 -16.30 6.63
C ILE A 103 -5.52 -17.35 6.31
N SER A 104 -5.19 -18.61 6.57
CA SER A 104 -6.21 -19.63 6.82
C SER A 104 -6.79 -19.32 8.20
N VAL A 105 -7.85 -18.50 8.26
CA VAL A 105 -8.63 -18.35 9.49
C VAL A 105 -9.39 -19.68 9.68
N PRO A 106 -9.13 -20.45 10.75
CA PRO A 106 -9.97 -21.60 11.03
C PRO A 106 -11.39 -21.10 11.31
N LEU A 107 -12.34 -21.51 10.48
CA LEU A 107 -13.77 -21.24 10.68
C LEU A 107 -14.17 -21.79 12.06
N PRO A 108 -14.76 -20.99 12.97
CA PRO A 108 -15.25 -21.52 14.24
C PRO A 108 -16.34 -22.58 13.98
N PRO A 109 -16.41 -23.67 14.78
CA PRO A 109 -17.46 -24.66 14.64
C PRO A 109 -18.83 -24.01 14.85
N ALA A 110 -19.81 -24.41 14.03
CA ALA A 110 -21.19 -23.93 14.15
C ALA A 110 -21.76 -24.26 15.55
N PRO A 111 -22.55 -23.36 16.17
CA PRO A 111 -23.20 -23.68 17.43
C PRO A 111 -24.17 -24.84 17.22
N SER A 112 -23.99 -25.91 17.98
CA SER A 112 -24.97 -27.00 18.05
C SER A 112 -26.16 -26.53 18.89
N GLY A 113 -27.32 -26.42 18.25
CA GLY A 113 -28.62 -26.18 18.89
C GLY A 113 -29.56 -27.33 18.59
#